data_AF-C1JCL5-F1
#
_entry.id   AF-C1JCL5-F1
#
_cell.length_a   1.000
_cell.length_b   1.000
_cell.length_c   1.000
_cell.angle_alpha   90.00
_cell.angle_beta   90.00
_cell.angle_gamma   90.00
#
_symmetry.space_group_name_H-M   'P 1'
#
loop_
_entity.id
_entity.type
_entity.pdbx_description
1 polymer ?
#
loop_
_entity_poly.entity_id
_entity_poly.type
_entity_poly.pdbx_seq_one_letter_code
_entity_poly.pdbx_strand_id
1 'polypeptide(L)' 'MNDNFGGGSLTALPVIETQAGDVSAYIPTNVISITDGQIFLETELFYKGIRPAINVGLSVSRVGSAAQTRAMKQVAG' A
#
# COMPACT_ATOMS: atom_id res chain seq x y z
N MET A 1 14.01 -13.41 -3.67
CA MET A 1 15.02 -14.22 -4.39
C MET A 1 14.57 -15.67 -4.33
N ASN A 2 14.79 -16.44 -5.39
CA ASN A 2 14.45 -17.87 -5.37
C ASN A 2 15.41 -18.63 -4.43
N ASP A 3 15.09 -19.89 -4.14
CA ASP A 3 15.92 -20.73 -3.26
C ASP A 3 17.36 -20.88 -3.77
N ASN A 4 17.54 -20.81 -5.10
CA ASN A 4 18.85 -20.85 -5.76
C ASN A 4 19.72 -19.61 -5.45
N PHE A 5 19.13 -18.51 -4.99
CA PHE A 5 19.80 -17.28 -4.58
C PHE A 5 19.69 -17.03 -3.05
N GLY A 6 19.46 -18.09 -2.26
CA GLY A 6 19.51 -18.02 -0.79
C GLY A 6 18.26 -17.46 -0.10
N GLY A 7 17.14 -17.30 -0.82
CA GLY A 7 15.85 -16.94 -0.23
C GLY A 7 15.74 -15.52 0.33
N GLY A 8 16.72 -14.64 0.08
CA GLY A 8 16.68 -13.25 0.53
C GLY A 8 15.53 -12.43 -0.10
N SER A 9 15.19 -11.31 0.53
CA SER A 9 14.17 -10.38 0.05
C SER A 9 14.60 -8.92 0.17
N LEU A 10 14.03 -8.08 -0.69
CA LEU A 10 14.08 -6.63 -0.62
C LEU A 10 12.66 -6.12 -0.71
N THR A 11 12.23 -5.36 0.28
CA THR A 11 10.89 -4.74 0.30
C THR A 11 11.04 -3.26 0.01
N ALA A 12 10.38 -2.78 -1.04
CA ALA A 12 10.37 -1.37 -1.40
C ALA A 12 9.11 -0.68 -0.88
N LEU A 13 9.26 0.51 -0.31
CA LEU A 13 8.17 1.37 0.15
C LEU A 13 8.31 2.76 -0.49
N PRO A 14 7.98 2.91 -1.78
CA PRO A 14 8.06 4.20 -2.45
C PRO A 14 7.01 5.16 -1.88
N VAL A 15 7.39 6.42 -1.71
CA VAL A 15 6.48 7.51 -1.29
C VAL A 15 6.30 8.46 -2.45
N ILE A 16 5.04 8.72 -2.80
CA ILE A 16 4.65 9.63 -3.88
C ILE A 16 3.71 10.68 -3.31
N GLU A 17 4.02 11.94 -3.56
CA GLU A 17 3.16 13.05 -3.21
C GLU A 17 2.12 13.26 -4.33
N THR A 18 0.85 13.31 -3.95
CA THR A 18 -0.25 13.67 -4.86
C THR A 18 -0.64 15.12 -4.65
N GLN A 19 -0.87 15.85 -5.73
CA GLN A 19 -1.34 17.23 -5.66
C GLN A 19 -2.86 17.23 -5.56
N ALA A 20 -3.40 17.86 -4.51
CA ALA A 20 -4.84 17.88 -4.23
C ALA A 20 -5.54 16.50 -4.21
N GLY A 21 -4.81 15.43 -3.91
CA GLY A 21 -5.34 14.06 -3.93
C GLY A 21 -5.52 13.46 -5.33
N ASP A 22 -4.99 14.08 -6.39
CA ASP A 22 -5.08 13.57 -7.75
C ASP A 22 -4.20 12.33 -7.95
N VAL A 23 -4.85 11.17 -8.01
CA VAL A 23 -4.22 9.87 -8.30
C VAL A 23 -4.09 9.57 -9.79
N SER A 24 -4.72 10.38 -10.65
CA SER A 24 -4.72 10.19 -12.10
C SER A 24 -3.53 10.87 -12.79
N ALA A 25 -2.76 11.67 -12.05
CA ALA A 25 -1.54 12.26 -12.55
C ALA A 25 -0.55 11.19 -13.05
N TYR A 26 0.30 11.60 -14.01
CA TYR A 26 1.20 10.68 -14.72
C TYR A 26 2.13 9.88 -13.80
N ILE A 27 2.78 10.54 -12.83
CA ILE A 27 3.71 9.87 -11.92
C ILE A 27 2.98 8.91 -10.96
N PRO A 28 1.93 9.33 -10.21
CA PRO A 28 1.14 8.40 -9.40
C PRO A 28 0.62 7.19 -10.19
N THR A 29 0.04 7.40 -11.37
CA THR A 29 -0.50 6.33 -12.20
C THR A 29 0.57 5.30 -12.59
N ASN A 30 1.76 5.76 -12.98
CA ASN A 30 2.87 4.89 -13.34
C ASN A 30 3.40 4.09 -12.15
N VAL A 31 3.51 4.72 -10.98
CA VAL A 31 3.99 4.00 -9.79
C VAL A 31 2.96 2.97 -9.35
N ILE A 32 1.67 3.31 -9.35
CA ILE A 32 0.57 2.39 -9.02
C ILE A 32 0.57 1.17 -9.96
N SER A 33 0.86 1.36 -11.24
CA SER A 33 0.90 0.25 -12.19
C SER A 33 2.09 -0.70 -11.94
N ILE A 34 3.21 -0.19 -11.41
CA ILE A 34 4.42 -0.97 -11.09
C ILE A 34 4.32 -1.67 -9.73
N THR A 35 3.80 -1.00 -8.71
CA THR A 35 3.77 -1.50 -7.32
C THR A 35 2.71 -2.57 -7.09
N ASP A 36 2.93 -3.48 -6.15
CA ASP A 36 1.96 -4.53 -5.77
C ASP A 36 0.77 -4.03 -4.93
N GLY A 37 0.68 -2.74 -4.68
CA GLY A 37 -0.37 -2.13 -3.89
C GLY A 37 0.02 -0.75 -3.40
N GLN A 38 -0.91 -0.09 -2.73
CA GLN A 38 -0.72 1.24 -2.21
C GLN A 38 -1.43 1.43 -0.88
N ILE A 39 -0.84 2.29 -0.05
CA ILE A 39 -1.50 2.88 1.11
C ILE A 39 -1.79 4.34 0.75
N PHE A 40 -3.06 4.67 0.56
CA PHE A 40 -3.49 6.01 0.21
C PHE A 40 -3.83 6.79 1.48
N LEU A 41 -3.13 7.91 1.69
CA LEU A 41 -3.34 8.80 2.82
C LEU A 41 -4.20 9.99 2.39
N GLU A 42 -5.32 10.19 3.06
CA GLU A 42 -6.29 11.22 2.69
C GLU A 42 -6.27 12.40 3.65
N THR A 43 -6.15 13.60 3.09
CA THR A 43 -6.06 14.85 3.82
C THR A 43 -7.29 15.09 4.71
N GLU A 44 -8.48 14.73 4.25
CA GLU A 44 -9.71 14.88 5.04
C GLU A 44 -9.70 14.00 6.31
N LEU A 45 -9.26 12.75 6.20
CA LEU A 45 -9.17 11.84 7.35
C LEU A 45 -8.16 12.37 8.38
N PHE A 46 -7.04 12.93 7.90
CA PHE A 46 -6.05 13.55 8.75
C PHE A 46 -6.60 14.76 9.52
N TYR A 47 -7.34 15.65 8.84
CA TYR A 47 -7.97 16.82 9.48
C TYR A 47 -9.11 16.44 10.43
N LYS A 48 -9.76 15.29 10.24
CA LYS A 48 -10.73 14.70 11.18
C LYS A 48 -10.07 14.03 12.40
N GLY A 49 -8.73 14.07 12.49
CA GLY A 49 -7.98 13.50 13.61
C GLY A 49 -7.68 12.00 13.49
N ILE A 50 -8.07 11.35 12.40
CA ILE A 50 -7.79 9.93 12.16
C ILE A 50 -6.32 9.80 11.74
N ARG A 51 -5.54 9.10 12.55
CA ARG A 51 -4.10 8.87 12.32
C ARG A 51 -3.77 7.39 12.62
N PRO A 52 -3.23 6.63 11.65
CA PRO A 52 -2.86 7.04 10.30
C PRO A 52 -4.10 7.26 9.40
N ALA A 53 -4.04 8.27 8.53
CA ALA A 53 -5.15 8.74 7.71
C ALA A 53 -5.40 7.87 6.47
N ILE A 54 -5.46 6.55 6.65
CA ILE A 54 -5.53 5.57 5.56
C ILE A 54 -6.95 5.49 5.00
N ASN A 55 -7.10 5.72 3.70
CA ASN A 55 -8.35 5.47 3.00
C ASN A 55 -8.44 3.97 2.64
N VAL A 56 -9.29 3.23 3.34
CA VAL A 56 -9.46 1.78 3.18
C VAL A 56 -10.06 1.36 1.82
N GLY A 57 -10.77 2.25 1.13
CA GLY A 57 -11.37 1.95 -0.17
C GLY A 57 -10.37 2.08 -1.33
N LEU A 58 -9.43 3.02 -1.22
CA LEU A 58 -8.40 3.27 -2.25
C LEU A 58 -7.09 2.53 -1.98
N SER A 59 -6.84 2.13 -0.73
CA SER A 59 -5.66 1.37 -0.34
C SER A 59 -5.86 -0.12 -0.62
N VAL A 60 -4.93 -0.73 -1.34
CA VAL A 60 -5.01 -2.15 -1.70
C VAL A 60 -3.65 -2.83 -1.55
N SER A 61 -3.67 -4.14 -1.32
CA SER A 61 -2.51 -5.03 -1.46
C SER A 61 -2.88 -6.19 -2.37
N ARG A 62 -2.20 -6.31 -3.51
CA ARG A 62 -2.43 -7.42 -4.47
C ARG A 62 -1.95 -8.76 -3.92
N VAL A 63 -0.96 -8.76 -3.02
CA VAL A 63 -0.50 -9.97 -2.30
C VAL A 63 -1.51 -10.38 -1.24
N GLY A 64 -2.17 -9.41 -0.59
CA GLY A 64 -3.30 -9.62 0.30
C GLY A 64 -3.00 -10.56 1.46
N SER A 65 -3.94 -11.49 1.73
CA SER A 65 -3.88 -12.38 2.89
C SER A 65 -2.72 -13.40 2.86
N ALA A 66 -2.04 -13.57 1.73
CA ALA A 66 -0.87 -14.45 1.63
C ALA A 66 0.33 -13.92 2.42
N ALA A 67 0.42 -12.60 2.61
CA ALA A 67 1.47 -11.96 3.40
C ALA A 67 1.13 -11.85 4.90
N GLN A 68 -0.07 -12.25 5.31
CA GLN A 68 -0.53 -12.14 6.70
C GLN A 68 -0.19 -13.39 7.52
N THR A 69 0.08 -13.18 8.81
CA THR A 69 0.18 -14.29 9.76
C THR A 69 -1.18 -14.95 9.97
N ARG A 70 -1.18 -16.23 10.37
CA ARG A 70 -2.42 -17.00 10.59
C ARG A 70 -3.37 -16.32 11.58
N ALA A 71 -2.84 -15.77 12.67
CA ALA A 71 -3.64 -15.08 13.68
C ALA A 71 -4.31 -13.82 13.13
N MET A 72 -3.57 -13.00 12.35
CA MET A 72 -4.13 -11.78 11.76
C MET A 72 -5.23 -12.09 10.74
N LYS A 73 -5.01 -13.13 9.92
CA LYS A 73 -6.00 -13.57 8.93
C LYS A 73 -7.32 -14.03 9.55
N GLN A 74 -7.32 -14.55 10.79
CA GLN A 74 -8.54 -14.99 11.47
C GLN A 74 -9.40 -13.84 11.99
N VAL A 75 -8.80 -12.68 12.30
CA VAL A 75 -9.50 -11.54 12.92
C VAL A 75 -9.78 -10.39 11.95
N ALA A 76 -9.05 -10.32 10.85
CA ALA A 76 -9.11 -9.21 9.89
C ALA A 76 -9.46 -9.67 8.45
N GLY A 77 -9.68 -10.96 8.24
CA GLY A 77 -10.02 -11.59 6.96
C GLY A 77 -11.51 -11.74 6.73
#